data_AF-A0AAU8C1J3-F1
#
_entry.id   AF-A0AAU8C1J3-F1
#
_cell.length_a   1.000
_cell.length_b   1.000
_cell.length_c   1.000
_cell.angle_alpha   90.00
_cell.angle_beta   90.00
_cell.angle_gamma   90.00
#
_symmetry.space_group_name_H-M   'P 1'
#
loop_
_entity.id
_entity.type
_entity.pdbx_description
1 polymer ?
#
loop_
_entity_poly.entity_id
_entity_poly.type
_entity_poly.pdbx_seq_one_letter_code
_entity_poly.pdbx_strand_id
1 'polypeptide(L)'
;MKPLALALMLCASPLAAQDLQYTDRGTEICLADADGFAAEMACVGVSANQCMEDSPGGSSTYGMGGCLDRELQFWDQRLNDNYAAVMVQAKRMDADAIPGPEGSPGVADALREMQRAWIVFRDKACTYEASLWQGGTGRGPAAINCLMQQTARQALSLDVWEG
;
A
#
# COMPACT_ATOMS: atom_id res chain seq x y z
N MET A 1 45.58 38.49 23.81
CA MET A 1 45.43 37.72 22.55
C MET A 1 44.48 36.56 22.85
N LYS A 2 43.25 36.57 22.32
CA LYS A 2 42.18 35.63 22.69
C LYS A 2 42.34 34.30 21.94
N PRO A 3 42.20 33.13 22.60
CA PRO A 3 42.24 31.85 21.89
C PRO A 3 40.91 31.64 21.13
N LEU A 4 41.03 31.30 19.85
CA LEU A 4 39.92 30.96 18.98
C LEU A 4 39.50 29.51 19.29
N ALA A 5 38.31 29.31 19.86
CA ALA A 5 37.74 27.98 20.06
C ALA A 5 37.15 27.48 18.73
N LEU A 6 37.71 26.41 18.17
CA LEU A 6 37.19 25.76 16.97
C LEU A 6 36.04 24.82 17.40
N ALA A 7 34.81 25.21 17.12
CA ALA A 7 33.64 24.37 17.37
C ALA A 7 33.52 23.31 16.26
N LEU A 8 33.78 22.05 16.59
CA LEU A 8 33.50 20.90 15.73
C LEU A 8 31.97 20.68 15.70
N MET A 9 31.32 21.04 14.59
CA MET A 9 29.93 20.65 14.34
C MET A 9 29.89 19.18 13.94
N LEU A 10 29.46 18.32 14.87
CA LEU A 10 29.06 16.95 14.55
C LEU A 10 27.74 17.00 13.78
N CYS A 11 27.81 16.87 12.46
CA CYS A 11 26.64 16.57 11.65
C CYS A 11 26.17 15.14 11.99
N ALA A 12 25.14 15.03 12.83
CA ALA A 12 24.43 13.77 13.02
C ALA A 12 23.62 13.48 11.76
N SER A 13 24.22 12.77 10.80
CA SER A 13 23.51 12.26 9.62
C SER A 13 22.59 11.11 10.04
N PRO A 14 21.29 11.13 9.66
CA PRO A 14 20.35 10.05 9.97
C PRO A 14 20.64 8.87 9.03
N LEU A 15 21.58 8.00 9.40
CA LEU A 15 22.22 7.04 8.48
C LEU A 15 21.59 5.64 8.47
N ALA A 16 20.29 5.49 8.70
CA ALA A 16 19.67 4.16 8.76
C ALA A 16 18.56 3.89 7.73
N ALA A 17 17.98 4.91 7.10
CA ALA A 17 16.77 4.75 6.27
C ALA A 17 16.96 5.04 4.76
N GLN A 18 18.18 5.32 4.30
CA GLN A 18 18.42 5.95 2.99
C GLN A 18 18.96 5.03 1.87
N ASP A 19 19.27 3.74 2.13
CA ASP A 19 20.00 2.90 1.15
C ASP A 19 19.16 1.86 0.39
N LEU A 20 17.83 1.90 0.48
CA LEU A 20 16.98 1.00 -0.31
C LEU A 20 16.84 1.49 -1.76
N GLN A 21 17.26 0.67 -2.71
CA GLN A 21 17.12 0.88 -4.15
C GLN A 21 15.72 0.45 -4.59
N TYR A 22 14.74 1.34 -4.42
CA TYR A 22 13.34 1.07 -4.75
C TYR A 22 12.84 1.93 -5.93
N THR A 23 12.06 1.32 -6.81
CA THR A 23 11.28 1.98 -7.85
C THR A 23 9.99 1.21 -8.10
N ASP A 24 8.91 1.90 -8.44
CA ASP A 24 7.62 1.26 -8.79
C ASP A 24 7.66 0.51 -10.13
N ARG A 25 8.74 0.69 -10.91
CA ARG A 25 8.83 0.27 -12.31
C ARG A 25 8.56 -1.22 -12.54
N GLY A 26 8.98 -2.09 -11.62
CA GLY A 26 8.76 -3.53 -11.75
C GLY A 26 7.27 -3.89 -11.74
N THR A 27 6.57 -3.41 -10.72
CA THR A 27 5.11 -3.56 -10.58
C THR A 27 4.36 -2.89 -11.73
N GLU A 28 4.76 -1.68 -12.16
CA GLU A 28 4.17 -1.01 -13.33
C GLU A 28 4.30 -1.80 -14.63
N ILE A 29 5.50 -2.34 -14.93
CA ILE A 29 5.71 -3.16 -16.12
C ILE A 29 4.85 -4.42 -16.06
N CYS A 30 4.82 -5.10 -14.92
CA CYS A 30 4.00 -6.29 -14.74
C CYS A 30 2.52 -5.99 -14.99
N LEU A 31 2.00 -4.89 -14.42
CA LEU A 31 0.60 -4.49 -14.60
C LEU A 31 0.27 -4.11 -16.04
N ALA A 32 1.20 -3.54 -16.79
CA ALA A 32 0.97 -3.20 -18.20
C ALA A 32 0.75 -4.43 -19.10
N ASP A 33 1.32 -5.58 -18.72
CA ASP A 33 1.21 -6.84 -19.45
C ASP A 33 0.16 -7.80 -18.83
N ALA A 34 -0.38 -7.47 -17.66
CA ALA A 34 -1.33 -8.30 -16.94
C ALA A 34 -2.73 -8.24 -17.57
N ASP A 35 -3.33 -9.41 -17.81
CA ASP A 35 -4.70 -9.52 -18.29
C ASP A 35 -5.60 -10.16 -17.22
N GLY A 36 -6.46 -9.34 -16.64
CA GLY A 36 -7.42 -9.71 -15.62
C GLY A 36 -6.86 -9.83 -14.20
N PHE A 37 -7.80 -9.85 -13.25
CA PHE A 37 -7.52 -9.72 -11.81
C PHE A 37 -6.47 -10.70 -11.26
N ALA A 38 -6.46 -11.93 -11.74
CA ALA A 38 -5.50 -12.94 -11.27
C ALA A 38 -4.07 -12.61 -11.70
N ALA A 39 -3.88 -12.11 -12.93
CA ALA A 39 -2.57 -11.69 -13.44
C ALA A 39 -2.11 -10.40 -12.75
N GLU A 40 -3.01 -9.44 -12.54
CA GLU A 40 -2.71 -8.19 -11.82
C GLU A 40 -2.30 -8.46 -10.37
N MET A 41 -3.01 -9.36 -9.67
CA MET A 41 -2.64 -9.76 -8.31
C MET A 41 -1.28 -10.46 -8.25
N ALA A 42 -0.82 -11.09 -9.34
CA ALA A 42 0.51 -11.69 -9.40
C ALA A 42 1.64 -10.63 -9.48
N CYS A 43 1.32 -9.38 -9.83
CA CYS A 43 2.27 -8.28 -9.86
C CYS A 43 2.57 -7.68 -8.47
N VAL A 44 1.76 -8.01 -7.47
CA VAL A 44 1.88 -7.45 -6.12
C VAL A 44 3.13 -8.01 -5.44
N GLY A 45 4.09 -7.13 -5.12
CA GLY A 45 5.37 -7.48 -4.51
C GLY A 45 6.54 -7.49 -5.50
N VAL A 46 6.32 -7.27 -6.80
CA VAL A 46 7.39 -7.32 -7.81
C VAL A 46 8.46 -6.27 -7.53
N SER A 47 8.07 -5.01 -7.33
CA SER A 47 9.01 -3.92 -7.03
C SER A 47 9.67 -4.08 -5.65
N ALA A 48 8.95 -4.56 -4.65
CA ALA A 48 9.48 -4.83 -3.32
C ALA A 48 10.54 -5.94 -3.36
N ASN A 49 10.29 -7.03 -4.11
CA ASN A 49 11.25 -8.12 -4.27
C ASN A 49 12.52 -7.64 -5.00
N GLN A 50 12.36 -6.88 -6.10
CA GLN A 50 13.50 -6.29 -6.80
C GLN A 50 14.32 -5.37 -5.88
N CYS A 51 13.65 -4.54 -5.08
CA CYS A 51 14.30 -3.70 -4.07
C CYS A 51 15.10 -4.53 -3.05
N MET A 52 14.58 -5.67 -2.60
CA MET A 52 15.31 -6.54 -1.65
C MET A 52 16.55 -7.17 -2.27
N GLU A 53 16.52 -7.46 -3.57
CA GLU A 53 17.65 -8.01 -4.32
C GLU A 53 18.73 -6.96 -4.60
N ASP A 54 18.31 -5.75 -4.98
CA ASP A 54 19.21 -4.67 -5.40
C ASP A 54 19.82 -3.88 -4.24
N SER A 55 19.20 -3.94 -3.06
CA SER A 55 19.64 -3.16 -1.89
C SER A 55 20.62 -3.92 -1.01
N PRO A 56 21.76 -3.32 -0.62
CA PRO A 56 22.59 -3.86 0.46
C PRO A 56 21.77 -4.06 1.74
N GLY A 57 21.72 -5.30 2.24
CA GLY A 57 20.91 -5.65 3.41
C GLY A 57 19.40 -5.72 3.15
N GLY A 58 18.96 -5.76 1.88
CA GLY A 58 17.55 -5.90 1.51
C GLY A 58 16.86 -7.16 2.04
N SER A 59 17.62 -8.25 2.23
CA SER A 59 17.13 -9.48 2.86
C SER A 59 17.07 -9.45 4.39
N SER A 60 17.55 -8.39 5.03
CA SER A 60 17.40 -8.19 6.48
C SER A 60 15.94 -7.88 6.82
N THR A 61 15.52 -8.14 8.06
CA THR A 61 14.17 -7.77 8.53
C THR A 61 13.86 -6.28 8.30
N TYR A 62 14.85 -5.42 8.47
CA TYR A 62 14.72 -3.99 8.23
C TYR A 62 14.58 -3.68 6.73
N GLY A 63 15.45 -4.26 5.90
CA GLY A 63 15.43 -4.08 4.45
C GLY A 63 14.12 -4.57 3.81
N MET A 64 13.70 -5.78 4.17
CA MET A 64 12.43 -6.35 3.69
C MET A 64 11.25 -5.47 4.07
N GLY A 65 11.18 -5.04 5.34
CA GLY A 65 10.12 -4.15 5.81
C GLY A 65 10.07 -2.83 5.04
N GLY A 66 11.23 -2.23 4.76
CA GLY A 66 11.30 -0.98 4.00
C GLY A 66 10.94 -1.14 2.52
N CYS A 67 11.37 -2.21 1.84
CA CYS A 67 10.98 -2.46 0.45
C CYS A 67 9.48 -2.73 0.31
N LEU A 68 8.90 -3.54 1.21
CA LEU A 68 7.45 -3.80 1.25
C LEU A 68 6.64 -2.55 1.55
N ASP A 69 7.12 -1.68 2.46
CA ASP A 69 6.42 -0.43 2.79
C ASP A 69 6.37 0.53 1.60
N ARG A 70 7.44 0.61 0.81
CA ARG A 70 7.45 1.45 -0.40
C ARG A 70 6.47 0.97 -1.45
N GLU A 71 6.38 -0.34 -1.70
CA GLU A 71 5.37 -0.84 -2.62
C GLU A 71 3.94 -0.76 -2.05
N LEU A 72 3.78 -0.90 -0.73
CA LEU A 72 2.51 -0.59 -0.08
C LEU A 72 2.08 0.86 -0.36
N GLN A 73 2.99 1.84 -0.35
CA GLN A 73 2.66 3.23 -0.67
C GLN A 73 2.21 3.40 -2.13
N PHE A 74 2.82 2.68 -3.08
CA PHE A 74 2.34 2.61 -4.47
C PHE A 74 0.90 2.10 -4.55
N TRP A 75 0.61 0.99 -3.89
CA TRP A 75 -0.74 0.40 -3.89
C TRP A 75 -1.77 1.27 -3.16
N ASP A 76 -1.37 1.97 -2.09
CA ASP A 76 -2.23 2.90 -1.37
C ASP A 76 -2.58 4.13 -2.22
N GLN A 77 -1.61 4.67 -2.95
CA GLN A 77 -1.87 5.75 -3.91
C GLN A 77 -2.87 5.30 -4.98
N ARG A 78 -2.64 4.14 -5.61
CA ARG A 78 -3.57 3.57 -6.61
C ARG A 78 -4.96 3.34 -6.03
N LEU A 79 -5.06 2.82 -4.79
CA LEU A 79 -6.35 2.63 -4.11
C LEU A 79 -7.12 3.95 -3.96
N ASN A 80 -6.44 5.01 -3.53
CA ASN A 80 -7.07 6.31 -3.34
C ASN A 80 -7.52 6.95 -4.65
N ASP A 81 -6.71 6.82 -5.71
CA ASP A 81 -7.05 7.30 -7.05
C ASP A 81 -8.29 6.57 -7.60
N ASN A 82 -8.31 5.24 -7.49
CA ASN A 82 -9.43 4.41 -7.93
C ASN A 82 -10.69 4.71 -7.10
N TYR A 83 -10.57 4.84 -5.77
CA TYR A 83 -11.69 5.23 -4.92
C TYR A 83 -12.27 6.60 -5.30
N ALA A 84 -11.42 7.59 -5.59
CA ALA A 84 -11.87 8.91 -6.01
C ALA A 84 -12.65 8.84 -7.34
N ALA A 85 -12.15 8.08 -8.31
CA ALA A 85 -12.81 7.86 -9.59
C ALA A 85 -14.17 7.16 -9.43
N VAL A 86 -14.23 6.04 -8.71
CA VAL A 86 -15.48 5.28 -8.49
C VAL A 86 -16.48 6.10 -7.67
N MET A 87 -16.02 6.91 -6.71
CA MET A 87 -16.90 7.81 -5.95
C MET A 87 -17.56 8.89 -6.81
N VAL A 88 -16.88 9.41 -7.83
CA VAL A 88 -17.49 10.32 -8.80
C VAL A 88 -18.59 9.62 -9.58
N GLN A 89 -18.35 8.38 -10.03
CA GLN A 89 -19.36 7.60 -10.75
C GLN A 89 -20.56 7.27 -9.85
N ALA A 90 -20.32 6.81 -8.62
CA ALA A 90 -21.36 6.49 -7.65
C ALA A 90 -22.29 7.69 -7.38
N LYS A 91 -21.72 8.89 -7.25
CA LYS A 91 -22.51 10.13 -7.07
C LYS A 91 -23.33 10.50 -8.31
N ARG A 92 -22.86 10.18 -9.52
CA ARG A 92 -23.64 10.37 -10.75
C ARG A 92 -24.82 9.41 -10.79
N MET A 93 -24.59 8.14 -10.46
CA MET A 93 -25.65 7.14 -10.35
C MET A 93 -26.73 7.58 -9.34
N ASP A 94 -26.32 8.10 -8.19
CA ASP A 94 -27.26 8.61 -7.18
C ASP A 94 -28.06 9.83 -7.66
N ALA A 95 -27.46 10.72 -8.46
CA ALA A 95 -28.14 11.89 -9.02
C ALA A 95 -29.19 11.51 -10.08
N ASP A 96 -28.95 10.44 -10.83
CA ASP A 96 -29.83 9.96 -11.90
C ASP A 96 -30.85 8.91 -11.41
N ALA A 97 -30.72 8.45 -10.17
CA ALA A 97 -31.53 7.37 -9.61
C ALA A 97 -32.96 7.80 -9.26
N ILE A 98 -33.92 6.90 -9.53
CA ILE A 98 -35.24 6.94 -8.89
C ILE A 98 -35.04 6.51 -7.42
N PRO A 99 -35.52 7.28 -6.43
CA PRO A 99 -35.37 6.91 -5.03
C PRO A 99 -35.86 5.49 -4.76
N GLY A 100 -35.00 4.68 -4.13
CA GLY A 100 -35.36 3.33 -3.67
C GLY A 100 -36.31 3.35 -2.46
N PRO A 101 -36.64 2.17 -1.90
CA PRO A 101 -37.38 2.08 -0.65
C PRO A 101 -36.73 2.91 0.46
N GLU A 102 -37.55 3.50 1.33
CA GLU A 102 -37.10 4.30 2.47
C GLU A 102 -36.00 3.56 3.27
N GLY A 103 -34.88 4.24 3.51
CA GLY A 103 -33.72 3.70 4.22
C GLY A 103 -32.69 2.94 3.37
N SER A 104 -32.91 2.79 2.06
CA SER A 104 -31.89 2.21 1.16
C SER A 104 -30.73 3.20 0.97
N PRO A 105 -29.46 2.81 1.17
CA PRO A 105 -28.33 3.69 0.93
C PRO A 105 -28.18 3.96 -0.57
N GLY A 106 -27.78 5.20 -0.91
CA GLY A 106 -27.28 5.50 -2.25
C GLY A 106 -25.98 4.75 -2.53
N VAL A 107 -25.62 4.63 -3.80
CA VAL A 107 -24.39 3.97 -4.27
C VAL A 107 -23.15 4.61 -3.64
N ALA A 108 -23.09 5.94 -3.54
CA ALA A 108 -21.94 6.64 -2.95
C ALA A 108 -21.80 6.36 -1.44
N ASP A 109 -22.92 6.26 -0.72
CA ASP A 109 -22.92 5.94 0.70
C ASP A 109 -22.54 4.46 0.92
N ALA A 110 -23.09 3.54 0.12
CA ALA A 110 -22.74 2.13 0.15
C ALA A 110 -21.24 1.90 -0.13
N LEU A 111 -20.67 2.59 -1.13
CA LEU A 111 -19.23 2.54 -1.44
C LEU A 111 -18.38 3.01 -0.26
N ARG A 112 -18.76 4.13 0.38
CA ARG A 112 -18.03 4.67 1.53
C ARG A 112 -18.04 3.72 2.71
N GLU A 113 -19.21 3.16 3.04
CA GLU A 113 -19.35 2.21 4.14
C GLU A 113 -18.58 0.91 3.87
N MET A 114 -18.59 0.42 2.62
CA MET A 114 -17.77 -0.73 2.22
C MET A 114 -16.28 -0.46 2.45
N GLN A 115 -15.75 0.69 2.04
CA GLN A 115 -14.34 1.02 2.27
C GLN A 115 -13.98 1.11 3.76
N ARG A 116 -14.85 1.73 4.57
CA ARG A 116 -14.65 1.82 6.02
C ARG A 116 -14.61 0.44 6.68
N ALA A 117 -15.52 -0.45 6.29
CA ALA A 117 -15.54 -1.82 6.77
C ALA A 117 -14.30 -2.61 6.31
N TRP A 118 -13.87 -2.42 5.06
CA TRP A 118 -12.67 -3.05 4.52
C TRP A 118 -11.40 -2.66 5.29
N ILE A 119 -11.23 -1.39 5.67
CA ILE A 119 -10.09 -0.95 6.50
C ILE A 119 -10.02 -1.74 7.81
N VAL A 120 -11.17 -1.90 8.49
CA VAL A 120 -11.24 -2.69 9.73
C VAL A 120 -10.87 -4.16 9.47
N PHE A 121 -11.38 -4.74 8.39
CA PHE A 121 -11.01 -6.11 8.00
C PHE A 121 -9.52 -6.24 7.74
N ARG A 122 -8.93 -5.36 6.92
CA ARG A 122 -7.50 -5.33 6.59
C ARG A 122 -6.65 -5.29 7.85
N ASP A 123 -6.94 -4.35 8.75
CA ASP A 123 -6.13 -4.15 9.94
C ASP A 123 -6.21 -5.36 10.88
N LYS A 124 -7.38 -6.02 11.00
CA LYS A 124 -7.54 -7.25 11.78
C LYS A 124 -6.88 -8.45 11.12
N ALA A 125 -7.01 -8.60 9.80
CA ALA A 125 -6.36 -9.65 9.03
C ALA A 125 -4.83 -9.56 9.18
N CYS A 126 -4.26 -8.37 9.00
CA CYS A 126 -2.81 -8.19 9.09
C CYS A 126 -2.28 -8.24 10.53
N THR A 127 -3.11 -7.91 11.52
CA THR A 127 -2.78 -8.21 12.93
C THR A 127 -2.72 -9.72 13.17
N TYR A 128 -3.64 -10.49 12.60
CA TYR A 128 -3.64 -11.95 12.69
C TYR A 128 -2.41 -12.55 11.98
N GLU A 129 -2.11 -12.13 10.76
CA GLU A 129 -0.90 -12.57 10.03
C GLU A 129 0.37 -12.31 10.84
N ALA A 130 0.54 -11.10 11.38
CA ALA A 130 1.67 -10.76 12.25
C ALA A 130 1.74 -11.63 13.52
N SER A 131 0.60 -12.16 13.99
CA SER A 131 0.53 -13.01 15.19
C SER A 131 1.08 -14.42 14.93
N LEU A 132 1.06 -14.90 13.69
CA LEU A 132 1.65 -16.18 13.28
C LEU A 132 3.19 -16.19 13.39
N TRP A 133 3.80 -15.00 13.50
CA TRP A 133 5.25 -14.81 13.59
C TRP A 133 5.70 -14.37 15.00
N GLN A 134 4.88 -14.59 16.02
CA GLN A 134 5.22 -14.23 17.40
C GLN A 134 6.53 -14.89 17.87
N GLY A 135 7.37 -14.10 18.55
CA GLY A 135 8.67 -14.55 19.06
C GLY A 135 9.82 -14.53 18.05
N GLY A 136 9.57 -14.19 16.78
CA GLY A 136 10.59 -14.04 15.74
C GLY A 136 10.72 -12.61 15.20
N THR A 137 11.77 -12.35 14.41
CA THR A 137 11.98 -11.06 13.75
C THR A 137 11.09 -10.85 12.51
N GLY A 138 10.54 -11.93 11.94
CA GLY A 138 9.68 -11.87 10.75
C GLY A 138 8.33 -11.18 10.95
N ARG A 139 7.92 -10.88 12.19
CA ARG A 139 6.64 -10.24 12.51
C ARG A 139 6.42 -8.92 11.78
N GLY A 140 7.45 -8.07 11.69
CA GLY A 140 7.36 -6.78 11.02
C GLY A 140 7.07 -6.93 9.52
N PRO A 141 7.98 -7.58 8.75
CA PRO A 141 7.77 -7.83 7.32
C PRO A 141 6.47 -8.58 7.00
N ALA A 142 6.08 -9.56 7.82
CA ALA A 142 4.80 -10.27 7.63
C ALA A 142 3.58 -9.34 7.71
N ALA A 143 3.57 -8.42 8.68
CA ALA A 143 2.50 -7.43 8.81
C ALA A 143 2.43 -6.50 7.58
N ILE A 144 3.58 -5.97 7.14
CA ILE A 144 3.65 -5.03 6.02
C ILE A 144 3.31 -5.73 4.70
N ASN A 145 3.79 -6.96 4.48
CA ASN A 145 3.42 -7.75 3.31
C ASN A 145 1.91 -8.00 3.25
N CYS A 146 1.26 -8.32 4.38
CA CYS A 146 -0.19 -8.43 4.42
C CYS A 146 -0.88 -7.12 4.03
N LEU A 147 -0.43 -5.99 4.59
CA LEU A 147 -1.00 -4.68 4.27
C LEU A 147 -0.89 -4.40 2.76
N MET A 148 0.29 -4.61 2.18
CA MET A 148 0.53 -4.45 0.74
C MET A 148 -0.43 -5.30 -0.09
N GLN A 149 -0.53 -6.60 0.21
CA GLN A 149 -1.40 -7.54 -0.51
C GLN A 149 -2.88 -7.18 -0.41
N GLN A 150 -3.36 -6.77 0.77
CA GLN A 150 -4.76 -6.39 0.95
C GLN A 150 -5.07 -5.05 0.29
N THR A 151 -4.17 -4.07 0.37
CA THR A 151 -4.32 -2.77 -0.28
C THR A 151 -4.32 -2.90 -1.80
N ALA A 152 -3.41 -3.71 -2.36
CA ALA A 152 -3.38 -4.00 -3.80
C ALA A 152 -4.69 -4.65 -4.29
N ARG A 153 -5.16 -5.68 -3.56
CA ARG A 153 -6.44 -6.34 -3.84
C ARG A 153 -7.60 -5.35 -3.90
N GLN A 154 -7.64 -4.41 -2.97
CA GLN A 154 -8.70 -3.41 -2.91
C GLN A 154 -8.55 -2.34 -3.99
N ALA A 155 -7.32 -1.94 -4.34
CA ALA A 155 -7.07 -1.03 -5.44
C ALA A 155 -7.60 -1.62 -6.76
N LEU A 156 -7.27 -2.89 -7.03
CA LEU A 156 -7.69 -3.61 -8.23
C LEU A 156 -9.21 -3.88 -8.25
N SER A 157 -9.85 -4.17 -7.11
CA SER A 157 -11.30 -4.37 -7.07
C SER A 157 -12.10 -3.11 -7.43
N LEU A 158 -11.52 -1.93 -7.21
CA LEU A 158 -12.10 -0.64 -7.60
C LEU A 158 -11.76 -0.23 -9.03
N ASP A 159 -10.70 -0.79 -9.62
CA ASP A 159 -10.26 -0.49 -10.99
C ASP A 159 -11.18 -1.13 -12.05
N VAL A 160 -11.72 -2.31 -11.73
CA VAL A 160 -12.54 -3.14 -12.64
C VAL A 160 -13.97 -2.59 -12.82
N TRP A 161 -14.36 -1.50 -12.15
CA TRP A 161 -15.65 -0.84 -12.39
C TRP A 161 -15.60 0.02 -13.66
N GLU A 162 -15.59 -0.64 -14.82
CA GLU A 162 -16.08 -0.06 -16.06
C GLU A 162 -17.59 -0.29 -16.13
N GLY A 163 -18.37 0.79 -16.01
CA GLY A 163 -19.84 0.76 -16.10
C GLY A 163 -20.38 0.44 -17.49
#